data_AF-A0A5J4NDB4-F1
#
_entry.id   AF-A0A5J4NDB4-F1
#
_cell.length_a   1.000
_cell.length_b   1.000
_cell.length_c   1.000
_cell.angle_alpha   90.00
_cell.angle_beta   90.00
_cell.angle_gamma   90.00
#
_symmetry.space_group_name_H-M   'P 1'
#
loop_
_entity.id
_entity.type
_entity.pdbx_description
1 polymer ?
#
loop_
_entity_poly.entity_id
_entity_poly.type
_entity_poly.pdbx_seq_one_letter_code
_entity_poly.pdbx_strand_id
1 'polypeptide(L)'
;MFDHFLELFVWSFQLLFITLIFALSLRFRHEPVFLSVAVLLVANVLQPYHSVGEFGCLLAVLPLWSYLYKYCRLALPTICVLLAALVLTPLFYYMWLQPGTANANFYFAACMVYAVGQILLITDWLNAHSKREYLLRVGQELTLSSGQKLVLIQS
;
A
#
# COMPACT_ATOMS: atom_id res chain seq x y z
N MET A 1 7.03 -28.94 14.09
CA MET A 1 5.64 -28.96 13.54
C MET A 1 5.48 -27.86 12.50
N PHE A 2 5.95 -26.64 12.74
CA PHE A 2 5.91 -25.54 11.76
C PHE A 2 6.88 -25.70 10.58
N ASP A 3 8.00 -26.43 10.73
CA ASP A 3 9.03 -26.52 9.68
C ASP A 3 8.52 -27.06 8.34
N HIS A 4 7.58 -28.00 8.38
CA HIS A 4 6.95 -28.54 7.17
C HIS A 4 6.07 -27.50 6.44
N PHE A 5 5.47 -26.56 7.18
CA PHE A 5 4.63 -25.50 6.63
C PHE A 5 5.43 -24.27 6.20
N LEU A 6 6.70 -24.15 6.62
CA LEU A 6 7.56 -23.03 6.23
C LEU A 6 7.76 -22.98 4.71
N GLU A 7 8.02 -24.12 4.07
CA GLU A 7 8.19 -24.19 2.62
C GLU A 7 6.94 -23.71 1.88
N LEU A 8 5.75 -24.19 2.28
CA LEU A 8 4.48 -23.74 1.72
C LEU A 8 4.32 -22.22 1.83
N PHE A 9 4.60 -21.66 3.01
CA PHE A 9 4.45 -20.23 3.27
C PHE A 9 5.43 -19.41 2.42
N VAL A 10 6.70 -19.80 2.38
CA VAL A 10 7.72 -19.12 1.56
C VAL A 10 7.31 -19.14 0.09
N TRP A 11 6.96 -20.30 -0.46
CA TRP A 11 6.52 -20.40 -1.86
C TRP A 11 5.27 -19.57 -2.15
N SER A 12 4.30 -19.55 -1.24
CA SER A 12 3.07 -18.77 -1.39
C SER A 12 3.35 -17.27 -1.49
N PHE A 13 4.19 -16.73 -0.61
CA PHE A 13 4.55 -15.31 -0.61
C PHE A 13 5.43 -14.93 -1.81
N GLN A 14 6.35 -15.81 -2.22
CA GLN A 14 7.19 -15.58 -3.40
C GLN A 14 6.37 -15.57 -4.69
N LEU A 15 5.44 -16.53 -4.85
CA LEU A 15 4.53 -16.55 -6.00
C LEU A 15 3.61 -15.33 -6.02
N LEU A 16 3.10 -14.90 -4.87
CA LEU A 16 2.31 -13.67 -4.75
C LEU A 16 3.12 -12.45 -5.20
N PHE A 17 4.36 -12.32 -4.73
CA PHE A 17 5.24 -11.21 -5.09
C PHE A 17 5.52 -11.17 -6.61
N ILE A 18 5.89 -12.30 -7.21
CA ILE A 18 6.15 -12.39 -8.65
C ILE A 18 4.89 -12.04 -9.45
N THR A 19 3.73 -12.53 -9.03
CA THR A 19 2.45 -12.24 -9.69
C THR A 19 2.12 -10.75 -9.66
N LEU A 20 2.32 -10.09 -8.51
CA LEU A 20 2.09 -8.65 -8.37
C LEU A 20 3.08 -7.82 -9.19
N ILE A 21 4.38 -8.17 -9.18
CA ILE A 21 5.38 -7.50 -10.02
C ILE A 21 5.02 -7.63 -11.49
N PHE A 22 4.61 -8.82 -11.93
CA PHE A 22 4.22 -9.06 -13.31
C PHE A 22 3.03 -8.19 -13.71
N ALA A 23 1.99 -8.12 -12.87
CA ALA A 23 0.82 -7.26 -13.09
C ALA A 23 1.19 -5.76 -13.14
N LEU A 24 1.99 -5.28 -12.18
CA LEU A 24 2.46 -3.88 -12.16
C LEU A 24 3.32 -3.57 -13.39
N SER A 25 4.21 -4.48 -13.76
CA SER A 25 5.10 -4.36 -14.91
C SER A 25 4.37 -4.47 -16.23
N LEU A 26 3.17 -5.04 -16.28
CA LEU A 26 2.29 -4.96 -17.46
C LEU A 26 1.61 -3.59 -17.54
N ARG A 27 1.16 -3.06 -16.40
CA ARG A 27 0.38 -1.83 -16.32
C ARG A 27 1.20 -0.55 -16.51
N PHE A 28 2.38 -0.44 -15.88
CA PHE A 28 3.16 0.81 -15.77
C PHE A 28 4.46 0.81 -16.58
N ARG A 29 4.50 0.10 -17.72
CA ARG A 29 5.71 -0.03 -18.58
C ARG A 29 6.30 1.29 -19.05
N HIS A 30 5.47 2.31 -19.24
CA HIS A 30 5.89 3.60 -19.77
C HIS A 30 6.47 4.53 -18.70
N GLU A 31 6.31 4.22 -17.41
CA GLU A 31 6.81 5.04 -16.30
C GLU A 31 7.70 4.21 -15.35
N PRO A 32 8.98 3.99 -15.70
CA PRO A 32 9.86 3.07 -14.96
C PRO A 32 10.14 3.52 -13.53
N VAL A 33 10.20 4.83 -13.27
CA VAL A 33 10.46 5.39 -11.92
C VAL A 33 9.27 5.18 -10.98
N PHE A 34 8.05 5.36 -11.50
CA PHE A 34 6.82 5.08 -10.75
C PHE A 34 6.70 3.58 -10.46
N LEU A 35 6.98 2.74 -11.48
CA LEU A 35 7.00 1.29 -11.34
C LEU A 35 8.01 0.83 -10.28
N SER A 36 9.24 1.37 -10.26
CA SER A 36 10.25 0.95 -9.28
C SER A 36 9.81 1.23 -7.85
N VAL A 37 9.23 2.41 -7.59
CA VAL A 37 8.72 2.75 -6.25
C VAL A 37 7.52 1.88 -5.87
N ALA A 38 6.61 1.62 -6.81
CA ALA A 38 5.48 0.73 -6.59
C ALA A 38 5.92 -0.70 -6.24
N VAL A 39 6.92 -1.24 -6.95
CA VAL A 39 7.50 -2.57 -6.66
C VAL A 39 8.19 -2.59 -5.30
N LEU A 40 8.94 -1.55 -4.93
CA LEU A 40 9.57 -1.46 -3.61
C LEU A 40 8.55 -1.39 -2.47
N LEU A 41 7.44 -0.67 -2.67
CA LEU A 41 6.34 -0.63 -1.70
C LEU A 41 5.69 -2.01 -1.54
N VAL A 42 5.41 -2.71 -2.64
CA VAL A 42 4.87 -4.08 -2.60
C VAL A 42 5.86 -5.05 -1.93
N ALA A 43 7.16 -4.90 -2.21
CA ALA A 43 8.21 -5.70 -1.56
C ALA A 43 8.24 -5.46 -0.06
N ASN A 44 8.09 -4.20 0.40
CA ASN A 44 8.07 -3.87 1.82
C ASN A 44 6.91 -4.55 2.57
N VAL A 45 5.71 -4.57 1.98
CA VAL A 45 4.52 -5.24 2.55
C VAL A 45 4.71 -6.75 2.68
N LEU A 46 5.35 -7.37 1.69
CA LEU A 46 5.53 -8.83 1.65
C LEU A 46 6.78 -9.30 2.39
N GLN A 47 7.58 -8.37 2.95
CA GLN A 47 8.80 -8.71 3.67
C GLN A 47 8.45 -9.38 5.02
N PRO A 48 9.08 -10.51 5.38
CA PRO A 48 8.79 -11.22 6.62
C PRO A 48 9.12 -10.40 7.88
N TYR A 49 10.12 -9.52 7.80
CA TYR A 49 10.51 -8.62 8.89
C TYR A 49 10.39 -7.18 8.43
N HIS A 50 9.32 -6.51 8.87
CA HIS A 50 9.09 -5.12 8.50
C HIS A 50 10.03 -4.20 9.27
N SER A 51 10.75 -3.34 8.53
CA SER A 51 11.53 -2.24 9.10
C SER A 51 10.80 -0.92 8.93
N VAL A 52 10.55 -0.22 10.05
CA VAL A 52 9.93 1.12 10.03
C VAL A 52 10.81 2.12 9.27
N GLY A 53 12.14 1.95 9.32
CA GLY A 53 13.09 2.81 8.62
C GLY A 53 12.98 2.69 7.10
N GLU A 54 12.89 1.45 6.58
CA GLU A 54 12.74 1.20 5.13
C GLU A 54 11.43 1.81 4.61
N PHE A 55 10.33 1.59 5.32
CA PHE A 55 9.05 2.19 4.95
C PHE A 55 9.08 3.73 5.05
N GLY A 56 9.73 4.28 6.08
CA GLY A 56 9.93 5.72 6.21
C GLY A 56 10.70 6.33 5.05
N CYS A 57 11.75 5.66 4.56
CA CYS A 57 12.48 6.07 3.36
C CYS A 57 11.58 6.05 2.11
N LEU A 58 10.74 5.02 1.95
CA LEU A 58 9.79 4.95 0.84
C LEU A 58 8.73 6.06 0.91
N LEU A 59 8.21 6.35 2.12
CA LEU A 59 7.30 7.46 2.35
C LEU A 59 7.93 8.81 1.99
N ALA A 60 9.22 9.00 2.24
CA ALA A 60 9.93 10.24 1.89
C ALA A 60 10.05 10.48 0.38
N VAL A 61 9.93 9.43 -0.44
CA VAL A 61 9.95 9.52 -1.91
C VAL A 61 8.56 9.84 -2.49
N LEU A 62 7.47 9.49 -1.80
CA LEU A 62 6.10 9.73 -2.28
C LEU A 62 5.77 11.19 -2.65
N PRO A 63 6.25 12.23 -1.95
CA PRO A 63 5.99 13.63 -2.30
C PRO A 63 6.47 14.04 -3.69
N LEU A 64 7.35 13.27 -4.33
CA LEU A 64 7.72 13.46 -5.74
C LEU A 64 6.49 13.44 -6.66
N TRP A 65 5.45 12.70 -6.27
CA TRP A 65 4.14 12.64 -6.95
C TRP A 65 3.07 13.42 -6.20
N SER A 66 3.40 14.55 -5.58
CA SER A 66 2.45 15.38 -4.81
C SER A 66 1.19 15.77 -5.58
N TYR A 67 1.26 15.84 -6.91
CA TYR A 67 0.11 16.09 -7.78
C TYR A 67 -0.95 14.97 -7.75
N LEU A 68 -0.61 13.75 -7.30
CA LEU A 68 -1.55 12.63 -7.12
C LEU A 68 -2.45 12.82 -5.89
N TYR A 69 -2.04 13.59 -4.88
CA TYR A 69 -2.79 13.72 -3.63
C TYR A 69 -4.22 14.24 -3.82
N LYS A 70 -4.48 15.00 -4.89
CA LYS A 70 -5.83 15.48 -5.25
C LYS A 70 -6.78 14.36 -5.71
N TYR A 71 -6.23 13.22 -6.12
CA TYR A 71 -7.00 12.08 -6.64
C TYR A 71 -7.11 10.92 -5.64
N CYS A 72 -6.33 10.97 -4.55
CA CYS A 72 -6.40 10.05 -3.42
C CYS A 72 -7.75 10.18 -2.71
N ARG A 73 -8.41 9.06 -2.44
CA ARG A 73 -9.70 9.00 -1.72
C ARG A 73 -9.56 8.45 -0.31
N LEU A 74 -8.56 7.62 -0.08
CA LEU A 74 -8.36 6.89 1.17
C LEU A 74 -7.23 7.50 2.01
N ALA A 75 -6.80 8.73 1.72
CA ALA A 75 -5.70 9.38 2.42
C ALA A 75 -5.93 9.46 3.95
N LEU A 76 -7.09 9.94 4.40
CA LEU A 76 -7.43 10.04 5.82
C LEU A 76 -7.42 8.67 6.53
N PRO A 77 -8.19 7.65 6.09
CA PRO A 77 -8.18 6.35 6.76
C PRO A 77 -6.79 5.69 6.71
N THR A 78 -6.05 5.86 5.62
CA THR A 78 -4.67 5.34 5.50
C THR A 78 -3.76 5.94 6.56
N ILE A 79 -3.77 7.27 6.73
CA ILE A 79 -2.95 7.96 7.74
C ILE A 79 -3.34 7.52 9.14
N CYS A 80 -4.64 7.45 9.45
CA CYS A 80 -5.12 7.01 10.75
C CYS A 80 -4.67 5.57 11.09
N VAL A 81 -4.80 4.65 10.14
CA VAL A 81 -4.39 3.24 10.32
C VAL A 81 -2.88 3.14 10.51
N LEU A 82 -2.08 3.85 9.72
CA LEU A 82 -0.62 3.84 9.85
C LEU A 82 -0.14 4.46 11.17
N LEU A 83 -0.76 5.56 11.62
CA LEU A 83 -0.46 6.17 12.92
C LEU A 83 -0.85 5.24 14.07
N ALA A 84 -2.01 4.61 13.99
CA ALA A 84 -2.43 3.62 14.97
C ALA A 84 -1.43 2.45 15.03
N ALA A 85 -1.04 1.91 13.88
CA ALA A 85 -0.05 0.84 13.78
C ALA A 85 1.32 1.25 14.35
N LEU A 86 1.78 2.48 14.10
CA LEU A 86 3.06 3.01 14.60
C LEU A 86 3.10 3.05 16.13
N VAL A 87 1.97 3.34 16.78
CA VAL A 87 1.88 3.38 18.26
C VAL A 87 1.61 2.00 18.85
N LEU A 88 0.69 1.22 18.26
CA LEU A 88 0.28 -0.08 18.81
C LEU A 88 1.38 -1.13 18.69
N THR A 89 2.16 -1.12 17.61
CA THR A 89 3.22 -2.12 17.38
C THR A 89 4.28 -2.14 18.49
N PRO A 90 4.96 -1.01 18.84
CA PRO A 90 5.93 -1.00 19.94
C PRO A 90 5.27 -1.20 21.31
N LEU A 91 4.03 -0.73 21.49
CA LEU A 91 3.29 -0.92 22.73
C LEU A 91 3.03 -2.40 23.02
N PHE A 92 2.48 -3.14 22.06
CA PHE A 92 2.21 -4.57 22.22
C PHE A 92 3.49 -5.42 22.22
N TYR A 93 4.54 -5.00 21.51
CA TYR A 93 5.86 -5.60 21.64
C TYR A 93 6.37 -5.52 23.08
N TYR A 94 6.34 -4.32 23.66
CA TYR A 94 6.77 -4.09 25.04
C TYR A 94 5.93 -4.90 26.02
N MET A 95 4.59 -4.83 25.93
CA MET A 95 3.68 -5.53 26.85
C MET A 95 3.81 -7.05 26.79
N TRP A 96 4.15 -7.60 25.63
CA TRP A 96 4.37 -9.03 25.45
C TRP A 96 5.68 -9.50 26.09
N LEU A 97 6.79 -8.78 25.86
CA LEU A 97 8.12 -9.20 26.30
C LEU A 97 8.46 -8.83 27.74
N GLN A 98 8.08 -7.63 28.20
CA GLN A 98 8.53 -7.14 29.50
C GLN A 98 7.59 -7.53 30.65
N PRO A 99 6.37 -6.98 30.75
CA PRO A 99 5.46 -7.34 31.84
C PRO A 99 4.73 -8.65 31.60
N GLY A 100 4.77 -9.23 30.39
CA GLY A 100 4.08 -10.48 30.04
C GLY A 100 2.54 -10.39 30.14
N THR A 101 1.99 -9.19 30.20
CA THR A 101 0.54 -8.94 30.38
C THR A 101 -0.25 -9.07 29.09
N ALA A 102 0.43 -8.96 27.94
CA ALA A 102 -0.18 -9.15 26.62
C ALA A 102 0.28 -10.46 25.96
N ASN A 103 -0.65 -11.14 25.30
CA ASN A 103 -0.36 -12.30 24.47
C ASN A 103 0.28 -11.86 23.12
N ALA A 104 1.17 -12.69 22.56
CA ALA A 104 1.78 -12.52 21.24
C ALA A 104 0.76 -12.24 20.12
N ASN A 105 -0.48 -12.73 20.25
CA ASN A 105 -1.57 -12.45 19.31
C ASN A 105 -1.87 -10.96 19.15
N PHE A 106 -1.70 -10.14 20.20
CA PHE A 106 -1.91 -8.68 20.10
C PHE A 106 -0.82 -8.02 19.26
N TYR A 107 0.43 -8.44 19.44
CA TYR A 107 1.54 -7.96 18.61
C TYR A 107 1.34 -8.36 17.14
N PHE A 108 0.95 -9.62 16.89
CA PHE A 108 0.61 -10.10 15.56
C PHE A 108 -0.51 -9.28 14.90
N ALA A 109 -1.59 -8.98 15.64
CA ALA A 109 -2.68 -8.15 15.13
C ALA A 109 -2.21 -6.72 14.78
N ALA A 110 -1.35 -6.10 15.59
CA ALA A 110 -0.79 -4.79 15.27
C ALA A 110 0.07 -4.81 14.00
N CYS A 111 0.89 -5.84 13.80
CA CYS A 111 1.63 -6.02 12.55
C CYS A 111 0.72 -6.20 11.33
N MET A 112 -0.43 -6.87 11.50
CA MET A 112 -1.42 -6.99 10.43
C MET A 112 -2.08 -5.65 10.10
N VAL A 113 -2.42 -4.83 11.11
CA VAL A 113 -2.93 -3.47 10.92
C VAL A 113 -1.91 -2.60 10.18
N TYR A 114 -0.62 -2.74 10.51
CA TYR A 114 0.46 -2.07 9.79
C TYR A 114 0.50 -2.45 8.30
N ALA A 115 0.48 -3.75 7.98
CA ALA A 115 0.45 -4.23 6.60
C ALA A 115 -0.80 -3.76 5.83
N VAL A 116 -1.97 -3.77 6.47
CA VAL A 116 -3.21 -3.23 5.89
C VAL A 116 -3.07 -1.74 5.58
N GLY A 117 -2.49 -0.95 6.49
CA GLY A 117 -2.23 0.48 6.27
C GLY A 117 -1.34 0.72 5.05
N GLN A 118 -0.30 -0.09 4.86
CA GLN A 118 0.55 -0.02 3.67
C GLN A 118 -0.20 -0.39 2.38
N ILE A 119 -1.01 -1.45 2.41
CA ILE A 119 -1.81 -1.88 1.25
C ILE A 119 -2.82 -0.80 0.85
N LEU A 120 -3.46 -0.15 1.81
CA LEU A 120 -4.38 0.97 1.56
C LEU A 120 -3.64 2.14 0.88
N LEU A 121 -2.45 2.48 1.37
CA LEU A 121 -1.60 3.51 0.77
C LEU A 121 -1.25 3.20 -0.68
N ILE A 122 -0.75 1.98 -0.94
CA ILE A 122 -0.34 1.54 -2.29
C ILE A 122 -1.54 1.56 -3.23
N THR A 123 -2.67 1.01 -2.79
CA THR A 123 -3.88 0.91 -3.61
C THR A 123 -4.43 2.29 -3.96
N ASP A 124 -4.51 3.20 -3.00
CA ASP A 124 -4.99 4.57 -3.24
C ASP A 124 -4.04 5.33 -4.18
N TRP A 125 -2.73 5.14 -4.03
CA TRP A 125 -1.73 5.78 -4.88
C TRP A 125 -1.75 5.26 -6.33
N LEU A 126 -1.85 3.94 -6.54
CA LEU A 126 -1.97 3.33 -7.87
C LEU A 126 -3.28 3.72 -8.57
N ASN A 127 -4.38 3.80 -7.81
CA ASN A 127 -5.67 4.26 -8.31
C ASN A 127 -5.64 5.75 -8.67
N ALA A 128 -5.03 6.59 -7.84
CA ALA A 128 -4.85 8.01 -8.11
C ALA A 128 -4.04 8.23 -9.40
N HIS A 129 -2.97 7.46 -9.60
CA HIS A 129 -2.17 7.51 -10.82
C HIS A 129 -3.00 7.12 -12.05
N SER A 130 -3.68 5.97 -11.99
CA SER A 130 -4.50 5.47 -13.10
C SER A 130 -5.64 6.42 -13.45
N LYS A 131 -6.28 7.02 -12.44
CA LYS A 131 -7.33 8.03 -12.61
C LYS A 131 -6.79 9.28 -13.32
N ARG A 132 -5.61 9.76 -12.93
CA ARG A 132 -4.97 10.89 -13.62
C ARG A 132 -4.65 10.56 -15.07
N GLU A 133 -4.05 9.40 -15.33
CA GLU A 133 -3.73 8.94 -16.69
C GLU A 133 -4.99 8.90 -17.56
N TYR A 134 -6.09 8.36 -17.03
CA TYR A 134 -7.39 8.35 -17.69
C TYR A 134 -7.89 9.77 -18.02
N LEU A 135 -7.84 10.69 -17.04
CA LEU A 135 -8.27 12.07 -17.23
C LEU A 135 -7.41 12.83 -18.25
N LEU A 136 -6.10 12.53 -18.34
CA LEU A 136 -5.22 13.12 -19.34
C LEU A 136 -5.49 12.60 -20.76
N ARG A 137 -5.92 11.34 -20.91
CA ARG A 137 -6.22 10.74 -22.21
C ARG A 137 -7.60 11.10 -22.75
N VAL A 138 -8.62 11.03 -21.89
CA VAL A 138 -10.02 11.21 -22.28
C VAL A 138 -10.49 12.66 -22.10
N GLY A 139 -9.78 13.45 -21.29
CA GLY A 139 -10.21 14.78 -20.88
C GLY A 139 -11.18 14.72 -19.69
N GLN A 140 -11.43 15.88 -19.09
CA GLN A 140 -12.30 16.02 -17.93
C GLN A 140 -13.79 16.08 -18.31
N GLU A 141 -14.09 16.37 -19.58
CA GLU A 141 -15.44 16.43 -20.13
C GLU A 141 -15.83 15.08 -20.75
N LEU A 142 -16.43 14.20 -19.95
CA LEU A 142 -17.09 13.02 -20.48
C LEU A 142 -18.39 13.48 -21.17
N THR A 143 -18.39 13.53 -22.50
CA THR A 143 -19.61 13.75 -23.27
C THR A 143 -20.30 12.40 -23.48
N LEU A 144 -21.53 12.28 -22.97
CA LEU A 144 -22.40 11.15 -23.33
C LEU A 144 -22.71 11.19 -24.83
N SER A 145 -23.03 10.05 -25.43
CA SER A 145 -23.54 9.99 -26.82
C SER A 145 -24.80 10.85 -27.05
N SER A 146 -25.47 11.29 -25.98
CA SER A 146 -26.60 12.22 -25.97
C SER A 146 -26.21 13.70 -25.97
N GLY A 147 -24.91 14.04 -25.98
CA GLY A 147 -24.41 15.42 -25.96
C GLY A 147 -24.34 16.08 -24.57
N GLN A 148 -24.68 15.35 -23.50
CA GLN A 148 -24.60 15.87 -22.13
C GLN A 148 -23.18 15.77 -21.56
N LYS A 149 -22.67 16.88 -21.02
CA LYS A 149 -21.41 16.93 -20.27
C LYS A 149 -21.60 16.32 -18.89
N LEU A 150 -20.97 15.18 -18.63
CA LEU A 150 -20.89 14.60 -17.29
C LEU A 150 -19.81 15.34 -16.51
N VAL A 151 -20.23 16.16 -15.55
CA VAL A 151 -19.35 16.73 -14.55
C VAL A 151 -19.01 15.60 -13.56
N LEU A 152 -17.74 15.19 -13.51
CA LEU A 152 -17.26 14.31 -12.46
C LEU A 152 -17.41 15.04 -11.12
N ILE A 153 -18.43 14.66 -10.35
CA ILE A 153 -18.67 15.18 -9.01
C ILE A 153 -17.40 14.90 -8.19
N GLN A 154 -16.63 15.96 -7.91
CA GLN A 154 -15.50 15.92 -6.99
C GLN A 154 -16.08 15.88 -5.56
N SER A 155 -16.35 14.67 -5.07
CA SER A 155 -16.59 14.38 -3.65
C SER A 155 -15.27 14.04 -2.96
#